data_AF-C4FMA3-F1
#
_entry.id   AF-C4FMA3-F1
#
_cell.length_a   1.000
_cell.length_b   1.000
_cell.length_c   1.000
_cell.angle_alpha   90.00
_cell.angle_beta   90.00
_cell.angle_gamma   90.00
#
_symmetry.space_group_name_H-M   'P 1'
#
loop_
_entity.id
_entity.type
_entity.pdbx_description
1 polymer ?
#
loop_
_entity_poly.entity_id
_entity_poly.type
_entity_poly.pdbx_seq_one_letter_code
_entity_poly.pdbx_strand_id
1 'polypeptide(L)'
;MEEKEFNLRGVAVDVTSYELEGIDEFGKAPIVLKKVIKYKSSFSLVMKGITEELEWYFSKGLTNIYFLDNGKALRIEHEDGTYWVDLPADPELINFLKDFIEEA
;
A
#
# COMPACT_ATOMS: atom_id res chain seq x y z
N MET A 1 -19.60 1.80 2.44
CA MET A 1 -18.47 1.37 1.60
C MET A 1 -18.27 2.49 0.60
N GLU A 2 -17.04 2.99 0.49
CA GLU A 2 -16.67 4.05 -0.45
C GLU A 2 -15.53 3.52 -1.31
N GLU A 3 -15.50 3.85 -2.60
CA GLU A 3 -14.40 3.46 -3.48
C GLU A 3 -13.93 4.65 -4.30
N LYS A 4 -12.64 4.64 -4.64
CA LYS A 4 -12.02 5.71 -5.40
C LYS A 4 -10.90 5.19 -6.30
N GLU A 5 -10.93 5.59 -7.55
CA GLU A 5 -9.92 5.21 -8.54
C GLU A 5 -8.68 6.10 -8.45
N PHE A 6 -7.53 5.51 -8.73
CA PHE A 6 -6.22 6.14 -8.76
C PHE A 6 -5.41 5.62 -9.94
N ASN A 7 -4.33 6.34 -10.28
CA ASN A 7 -3.34 5.88 -11.24
C ASN A 7 -1.94 6.24 -10.76
N LEU A 8 -1.59 5.71 -9.58
CA LEU A 8 -0.34 6.02 -8.90
C LEU A 8 0.63 4.84 -9.05
N ARG A 9 1.86 5.13 -9.49
CA ARG A 9 2.93 4.13 -9.58
C ARG A 9 3.62 4.03 -8.24
N GLY A 10 3.80 2.81 -7.74
CA GLY A 10 4.41 2.55 -6.45
C GLY A 10 5.24 1.27 -6.46
N VAL A 11 5.66 0.87 -5.26
CA VAL A 11 6.40 -0.37 -5.02
C VAL A 11 5.70 -1.13 -3.91
N ALA A 12 5.29 -2.37 -4.18
CA ALA A 12 4.82 -3.30 -3.17
C ALA A 12 5.97 -4.20 -2.73
N VAL A 13 6.02 -4.57 -1.45
CA VAL A 13 7.02 -5.49 -0.91
C VAL A 13 6.34 -6.52 -0.03
N ASP A 14 6.68 -7.79 -0.23
CA ASP A 14 6.19 -8.93 0.54
C ASP A 14 7.37 -9.81 0.98
N VAL A 15 7.53 -10.00 2.29
CA VAL A 15 8.61 -10.79 2.90
C VAL A 15 8.31 -12.30 2.82
N THR A 16 7.07 -12.70 2.53
CA THR A 16 6.63 -14.11 2.49
C THR A 16 6.75 -14.77 1.12
N SER A 17 7.27 -14.07 0.11
CA SER A 17 7.56 -14.66 -1.21
C SER A 17 8.74 -15.66 -1.14
N TYR A 18 8.48 -16.82 -0.54
CA TYR A 18 9.22 -18.04 -0.79
C TYR A 18 9.14 -18.36 -2.29
N GLU A 19 10.25 -18.80 -2.87
CA GLU A 19 10.42 -19.26 -4.26
C GLU A 19 10.80 -18.21 -5.32
N LEU A 20 11.97 -17.60 -5.19
CA LEU A 20 12.86 -17.40 -6.35
C LEU A 20 14.29 -17.62 -5.88
N GLU A 21 14.77 -18.86 -5.96
CA GLU A 21 16.19 -19.15 -5.80
C GLU A 21 16.98 -18.38 -6.87
N GLY A 22 17.77 -17.40 -6.45
CA GLY A 22 18.99 -17.05 -7.18
C GLY A 22 19.13 -15.65 -7.77
N ILE A 23 18.34 -14.63 -7.38
CA ILE A 23 18.74 -13.24 -7.61
C ILE A 23 18.43 -12.36 -6.39
N ASP A 24 19.50 -11.76 -5.91
CA ASP A 24 19.64 -10.82 -4.81
C ASP A 24 18.85 -9.51 -5.09
N GLU A 25 17.56 -9.43 -4.71
CA GLU A 25 16.77 -8.17 -4.59
C GLU A 25 15.41 -8.45 -3.91
N PHE A 26 15.38 -8.40 -2.56
CA PHE A 26 14.23 -8.62 -1.66
C PHE A 26 12.86 -8.16 -2.18
N GLY A 27 11.98 -9.07 -2.60
CA GLY A 27 10.51 -8.97 -2.54
C GLY A 27 9.81 -7.73 -3.12
N LYS A 28 10.50 -6.82 -3.82
CA LYS A 28 9.94 -5.56 -4.32
C LYS A 28 9.36 -5.75 -5.72
N ALA A 29 8.09 -5.40 -5.90
CA ALA A 29 7.42 -5.41 -7.18
C ALA A 29 6.90 -4.01 -7.53
N PRO A 30 7.16 -3.49 -8.75
CA PRO A 30 6.51 -2.27 -9.20
C PRO A 30 5.01 -2.53 -9.39
N ILE A 31 4.19 -1.61 -8.90
CA ILE A 31 2.73 -1.69 -8.99
C ILE A 31 2.13 -0.39 -9.49
N VAL A 32 0.88 -0.47 -9.93
CA VAL A 32 0.01 0.70 -10.17
C VAL A 32 -1.22 0.57 -9.27
N LEU A 33 -1.38 1.48 -8.31
CA LEU A 33 -2.61 1.58 -7.53
C LEU A 33 -3.74 2.01 -8.46
N LYS A 34 -4.74 1.14 -8.62
CA LYS A 34 -5.92 1.34 -9.48
C LYS A 34 -7.10 1.87 -8.70
N LYS A 35 -7.32 1.34 -7.49
CA LYS A 35 -8.48 1.67 -6.69
C LYS A 35 -8.20 1.47 -5.21
N VAL A 36 -8.80 2.30 -4.37
CA VAL A 36 -8.88 2.09 -2.93
C VAL A 36 -10.33 1.89 -2.56
N ILE A 37 -10.63 0.83 -1.82
CA ILE A 37 -11.97 0.52 -1.31
C ILE A 37 -11.95 0.72 0.20
N LYS A 38 -12.70 1.69 0.72
CA LYS A 38 -12.85 1.95 2.16
C LYS A 38 -14.08 1.27 2.73
N TYR A 39 -13.87 0.63 3.86
CA TYR A 39 -14.89 0.07 4.75
C TYR A 39 -14.90 0.85 6.08
N LYS A 40 -15.77 0.44 7.00
CA LYS A 40 -15.96 1.15 8.29
C LYS A 40 -14.68 1.20 9.14
N SER A 41 -13.86 0.16 9.10
CA SER A 41 -12.66 0.01 9.93
C SER A 41 -11.48 -0.60 9.18
N SER A 42 -11.49 -0.53 7.85
CA SER A 42 -10.44 -1.11 7.00
C SER A 42 -10.49 -0.52 5.60
N PHE A 43 -9.48 -0.79 4.79
CA PHE A 43 -9.47 -0.48 3.37
C PHE A 43 -8.72 -1.56 2.57
N SER A 44 -9.05 -1.71 1.29
CA SER A 44 -8.30 -2.53 0.34
C SER A 44 -7.59 -1.64 -0.67
N LEU A 45 -6.34 -1.97 -1.01
CA LEU A 45 -5.63 -1.44 -2.16
C LEU A 45 -5.74 -2.43 -3.30
N VAL A 46 -6.42 -2.04 -4.38
CA VAL A 46 -6.46 -2.80 -5.63
C VAL A 46 -5.36 -2.26 -6.53
N MET A 47 -4.38 -3.11 -6.81
CA MET A 47 -3.13 -2.76 -7.48
C MET A 47 -2.93 -3.65 -8.70
N LYS A 48 -2.38 -3.09 -9.76
CA LYS A 48 -1.92 -3.86 -10.92
C LYS A 48 -0.41 -4.09 -10.78
N GLY A 49 -0.02 -5.33 -10.55
CA GLY A 49 1.38 -5.78 -10.64
C GLY A 49 1.81 -6.02 -12.08
N ILE A 50 2.99 -6.62 -12.27
CA ILE A 50 3.53 -6.93 -13.60
C ILE A 50 2.70 -8.02 -14.29
N THR A 51 2.35 -9.06 -13.53
CA THR A 51 1.71 -10.29 -14.05
C THR A 51 0.22 -10.36 -13.78
N GLU A 52 -0.25 -9.75 -12.69
CA GLU A 52 -1.63 -9.89 -12.22
C GLU A 52 -2.15 -8.65 -11.48
N GLU A 53 -3.44 -8.66 -11.20
CA GLU A 53 -4.08 -7.73 -10.27
C GLU A 53 -4.02 -8.31 -8.87
N LEU A 54 -3.65 -7.45 -7.90
CA LEU A 54 -3.48 -7.78 -6.50
C LEU A 54 -4.45 -6.94 -5.68
N GLU A 55 -5.16 -7.55 -4.76
CA GLU A 55 -5.95 -6.84 -3.75
C GLU A 55 -5.36 -7.12 -2.37
N TRP A 56 -4.86 -6.07 -1.72
CA TRP A 56 -4.31 -6.16 -0.37
C TRP A 56 -5.21 -5.44 0.62
N TYR A 57 -5.52 -6.11 1.72
CA TYR A 57 -6.45 -5.63 2.75
C TYR A 57 -5.69 -5.11 3.97
N PHE A 58 -6.08 -3.94 4.46
CA PHE A 58 -5.50 -3.25 5.60
C PHE A 58 -6.59 -2.90 6.62
N SER A 59 -6.45 -3.38 7.85
CA SER A 59 -7.38 -3.08 8.95
C SER A 59 -6.85 -2.01 9.88
N LYS A 60 -7.76 -1.14 10.36
CA LYS A 60 -7.46 -0.14 11.39
C LYS A 60 -6.92 -0.83 12.65
N GLY A 61 -5.79 -0.36 13.16
CA GLY A 61 -5.11 -0.93 14.32
C GLY A 61 -4.08 -2.02 14.00
N LEU A 62 -4.10 -2.59 12.79
CA LEU A 62 -3.07 -3.53 12.28
C LEU A 62 -2.35 -2.96 11.04
N THR A 63 -2.42 -1.65 10.85
CA THR A 63 -1.83 -0.95 9.70
C THR A 63 -1.12 0.29 10.20
N ASN A 64 0.14 0.42 9.81
CA ASN A 64 0.92 1.62 10.01
C ASN A 64 0.99 2.42 8.70
N ILE A 65 0.79 3.73 8.77
CA ILE A 65 0.90 4.63 7.61
C ILE A 65 1.95 5.69 7.92
N TYR A 66 2.98 5.77 7.08
CA TYR A 66 4.09 6.70 7.27
C TYR A 66 4.29 7.61 6.07
N PHE A 67 4.81 8.80 6.34
CA PHE A 67 5.36 9.70 5.34
C PHE A 67 6.88 9.53 5.29
N LEU A 68 7.40 8.99 4.20
CA LEU A 68 8.84 8.82 3.96
C LEU A 68 9.42 10.04 3.22
N ASP A 69 10.74 10.19 3.28
CA ASP A 69 11.52 11.19 2.54
C ASP A 69 10.97 12.63 2.66
N ASN A 70 10.62 13.04 3.89
CA ASN A 70 9.98 14.33 4.21
C ASN A 70 8.62 14.54 3.50
N GLY A 71 7.80 13.50 3.39
CA GLY A 71 6.44 13.60 2.83
C GLY A 71 6.38 13.45 1.31
N LYS A 72 7.40 12.85 0.68
CA LYS A 72 7.39 12.56 -0.76
C LYS A 72 6.76 11.22 -1.09
N ALA A 73 6.84 10.26 -0.17
CA ALA A 73 6.23 8.95 -0.31
C ALA A 73 5.35 8.63 0.90
N LEU A 74 4.27 7.92 0.63
CA LEU A 74 3.35 7.35 1.59
C LEU A 74 3.62 5.85 1.66
N ARG A 75 4.07 5.36 2.81
CA ARG A 75 4.17 3.92 3.09
C ARG A 75 2.92 3.46 3.81
N ILE A 76 2.28 2.42 3.31
CA ILE A 76 1.20 1.70 3.98
C ILE A 76 1.74 0.31 4.30
N GLU A 77 1.89 -0.01 5.58
CA GLU A 77 2.61 -1.19 6.08
C GLU A 77 1.69 -1.96 7.03
N HIS A 78 1.68 -3.29 6.95
CA HIS A 78 1.03 -4.12 7.95
C HIS A 78 1.77 -3.99 9.30
N GLU A 79 1.08 -4.07 10.44
CA GLU A 79 1.65 -3.74 11.76
C GLU A 79 2.97 -4.46 12.11
N ASP A 80 3.16 -5.67 11.60
CA ASP A 80 4.33 -6.52 11.85
C ASP A 80 5.46 -6.33 10.82
N GLY A 81 5.27 -5.46 9.83
CA GLY A 81 6.23 -5.17 8.77
C GLY A 81 6.39 -6.28 7.72
N THR A 82 5.51 -7.28 7.71
CA THR A 82 5.61 -8.42 6.77
C THR A 82 5.39 -8.04 5.32
N TYR A 83 4.57 -7.03 5.06
CA TYR A 83 4.36 -6.46 3.73
C TYR A 83 4.00 -4.98 3.82
N TRP A 84 4.34 -4.24 2.75
CA TRP A 84 4.01 -2.81 2.64
C TRP A 84 3.93 -2.35 1.19
N VAL A 85 3.31 -1.19 0.99
CA VAL A 85 3.25 -0.49 -0.29
C VAL A 85 3.75 0.93 -0.11
N ASP A 86 4.73 1.31 -0.93
CA ASP A 86 5.23 2.67 -1.07
C ASP A 86 4.57 3.33 -2.28
N LEU A 87 3.85 4.43 -2.05
CA LEU A 87 3.16 5.23 -3.05
C LEU A 87 3.67 6.67 -3.02
N PRO A 88 3.51 7.47 -4.10
CA PRO A 88 3.71 8.90 -4.01
C PRO A 88 2.76 9.49 -2.96
N ALA A 89 3.21 10.52 -2.25
CA ALA A 89 2.39 11.27 -1.30
C ALA A 89 1.36 12.15 -2.04
N ASP A 90 0.38 11.50 -2.65
CA ASP A 90 -0.68 12.12 -3.42
C ASP A 90 -1.74 12.72 -2.48
N PRO A 91 -2.04 14.04 -2.57
CA PRO A 91 -2.99 14.69 -1.68
C PRO A 91 -4.39 14.08 -1.73
N GLU A 92 -4.79 13.56 -2.87
CA GLU A 92 -6.12 12.97 -3.04
C GLU A 92 -6.23 11.62 -2.33
N LEU A 93 -5.18 10.79 -2.44
CA LEU A 93 -5.05 9.53 -1.69
C LEU A 93 -4.99 9.78 -0.18
N ILE A 94 -4.15 10.72 0.25
CA ILE A 94 -3.99 11.08 1.67
C ILE A 94 -5.32 11.54 2.25
N ASN A 95 -6.02 12.46 1.57
CA ASN A 95 -7.33 12.94 2.01
C ASN A 95 -8.38 11.80 2.04
N PHE A 96 -8.30 10.86 1.11
CA PHE A 96 -9.20 9.70 1.10
C PHE A 96 -8.93 8.78 2.29
N LEU A 97 -7.67 8.56 2.65
CA LEU A 97 -7.25 7.69 3.75
C LEU A 97 -7.12 8.39 5.11
N LYS A 98 -7.45 9.69 5.23
CA LYS A 98 -7.24 10.49 6.44
C LYS A 98 -7.80 9.87 7.72
N ASP A 99 -8.90 9.12 7.65
CA ASP A 99 -9.55 8.50 8.82
C ASP A 99 -8.74 7.30 9.40
N PHE A 100 -7.75 6.84 8.63
CA PHE A 100 -6.82 5.75 8.95
C PHE A 100 -5.40 6.25 9.26
N ILE A 101 -5.10 7.51 8.98
CA ILE A 101 -3.83 8.14 9.35
C ILE A 101 -4.05 8.71 10.75
N GLU A 102 -3.40 8.15 11.76
CA GLU A 102 -3.46 8.72 13.10
C GLU A 102 -2.81 10.13 13.06
N GLU A 103 -3.57 11.16 13.45
CA GLU A 103 -3.01 12.49 13.70
C GLU A 103 -1.99 12.35 14.83
N ALA A 104 -0.71 12.54 14.51
CA ALA A 104 0.40 12.56 15.46
C ALA A 104 0.33 13.77 16.40
#